data_AF-A0A800A653-F1
#
_entry.id   AF-A0A800A653-F1
#
_cell.length_a   1.000
_cell.length_b   1.000
_cell.length_c   1.000
_cell.angle_alpha   90.00
_cell.angle_beta   90.00
_cell.angle_gamma   90.00
#
_symmetry.space_group_name_H-M   'P 1'
#
loop_
_entity.id
_entity.type
_entity.pdbx_description
1 polymer ?
#
loop_
_entity_poly.entity_id
_entity_poly.type
_entity_poly.pdbx_seq_one_letter_code
_entity_poly.pdbx_strand_id
1 'polypeptide(L)' 'MRGGTSKAVFLQGKLLPKDQPERDALILALFGSPDPRQVDGLGGADLLTSKLAILDPPSRPDADLDYTFAQV' A
#
# COMPACT_ATOMS: atom_id res chain seq x y z
N MET A 1 -8.27 0.54 -5.36
CA MET A 1 -9.67 0.06 -5.35
C MET A 1 -10.39 0.59 -4.12
N ARG A 2 -11.74 0.66 -4.13
CA ARG A 2 -12.55 0.89 -2.92
C ARG A 2 -12.74 -0.44 -2.18
N GLY A 3 -12.46 -0.46 -0.88
CA GLY A 3 -12.70 -1.60 0.02
C GLY A 3 -13.53 -1.14 1.21
N GLY A 4 -14.80 -1.56 1.29
CA GLY A 4 -15.74 -1.02 2.27
C GLY A 4 -15.89 0.50 2.14
N THR A 5 -15.64 1.22 3.25
CA THR A 5 -15.66 2.68 3.35
C THR A 5 -14.29 3.33 3.08
N SER A 6 -13.26 2.56 2.72
CA SER A 6 -11.91 3.05 2.44
C SER A 6 -11.52 2.90 0.97
N LYS A 7 -10.48 3.62 0.55
CA LYS A 7 -9.77 3.45 -0.72
C LYS A 7 -8.32 3.09 -0.44
N ALA A 8 -7.81 2.07 -1.13
CA ALA A 8 -6.43 1.63 -1.01
C ALA A 8 -5.79 1.39 -2.38
N VAL A 9 -4.46 1.51 -2.44
CA VAL A 9 -3.66 1.00 -3.55
C VAL A 9 -3.38 -0.48 -3.28
N PHE A 10 -3.52 -1.32 -4.30
CA PHE A 10 -3.29 -2.76 -4.21
C PHE A 10 -2.08 -3.10 -5.09
N LEU A 11 -1.05 -3.72 -4.50
CA LEU A 11 0.18 -4.08 -5.20
C LEU A 11 0.51 -5.56 -4.98
N GLN A 12 1.21 -6.15 -5.94
CA GLN A 12 1.85 -7.46 -5.74
C GLN A 12 3.19 -7.25 -5.05
N GLY A 13 3.49 -7.99 -3.99
CA GLY A 13 4.73 -7.79 -3.22
C GLY A 13 6.01 -7.98 -4.05
N LYS A 14 5.97 -8.86 -5.08
CA LYS A 14 7.08 -9.04 -6.03
C LYS A 14 7.48 -7.78 -6.83
N LEU A 15 6.62 -6.77 -6.89
CA LEU A 15 6.90 -5.50 -7.58
C LEU A 15 7.55 -4.47 -6.65
N LEU A 16 7.66 -4.76 -5.36
CA LEU A 16 8.25 -3.89 -4.37
C LEU A 16 9.73 -4.25 -4.13
N PRO A 17 10.57 -3.25 -3.80
CA PRO A 17 11.92 -3.50 -3.33
C PRO A 17 11.95 -4.46 -2.13
N LYS A 18 12.93 -5.35 -2.12
CA LYS A 18 13.14 -6.26 -0.97
C LYS A 18 13.72 -5.52 0.22
N ASP A 19 14.58 -4.53 -0.03
CA ASP A 19 15.09 -3.65 1.01
C ASP A 19 13.96 -2.81 1.61
N GLN A 20 13.86 -2.81 2.94
CA GLN A 20 12.75 -2.17 3.65
C GLN A 20 12.79 -0.64 3.51
N PRO A 21 13.93 0.05 3.75
CA PRO A 21 14.05 1.48 3.49
C PRO A 21 13.66 1.89 2.06
N GLU A 22 14.14 1.16 1.06
CA GLU A 22 13.80 1.46 -0.35
C GLU A 22 12.31 1.25 -0.64
N ARG A 23 11.71 0.20 -0.07
CA ARG A 23 10.28 -0.08 -0.18
C ARG A 23 9.43 1.01 0.46
N ASP A 24 9.79 1.44 1.66
CA ASP A 24 9.06 2.49 2.38
C ASP A 24 9.15 3.82 1.62
N ALA A 25 10.33 4.15 1.08
CA ALA A 25 10.51 5.34 0.24
C ALA A 25 9.64 5.28 -1.04
N LEU A 26 9.61 4.13 -1.72
CA LEU A 26 8.75 3.93 -2.89
C LEU A 26 7.26 4.07 -2.52
N ILE A 27 6.83 3.48 -1.40
CA ILE A 27 5.45 3.57 -0.93
C ILE A 27 5.10 5.03 -0.61
N LEU A 28 5.94 5.75 0.13
CA LEU A 28 5.69 7.16 0.43
C LEU A 28 5.54 8.00 -0.83
N ALA A 29 6.43 7.81 -1.82
CA ALA A 29 6.35 8.49 -3.11
C ALA A 29 5.06 8.14 -3.87
N LEU A 30 4.64 6.88 -3.85
CA LEU A 30 3.39 6.43 -4.48
C LEU A 30 2.14 7.14 -3.92
N PHE A 31 2.16 7.46 -2.63
CA PHE A 31 1.08 8.19 -1.96
C PHE A 31 1.25 9.71 -1.98
N GLY A 32 2.38 10.24 -2.46
CA GLY A 32 2.66 11.68 -2.41
C GLY A 32 2.94 12.17 -0.98
N SER A 33 3.31 11.27 -0.06
CA SER A 33 3.66 11.62 1.32
C SER A 33 5.13 12.09 1.37
N PRO A 34 5.48 13.05 2.24
CA PRO A 34 4.71 13.57 3.37
C PRO A 34 3.90 14.86 3.07
N ASP A 35 3.50 15.14 1.81
CA ASP A 35 2.64 16.29 1.53
C ASP A 35 1.25 16.06 2.17
N PRO A 36 0.75 16.94 3.06
CA PRO A 36 -0.59 16.84 3.63
C PRO A 36 -1.71 16.78 2.59
N ARG A 37 -1.44 17.25 1.37
CA ARG A 37 -2.40 17.27 0.26
C ARG A 37 -2.22 16.08 -0.69
N GLN A 38 -1.11 15.35 -0.60
CA GLN A 38 -0.80 14.18 -1.43
C GLN A 38 -1.00 14.42 -2.94
N VAL A 39 -0.78 15.66 -3.40
CA VAL A 39 -1.13 16.08 -4.78
C VAL A 39 -0.27 15.45 -5.86
N ASP A 40 0.94 15.00 -5.50
CA ASP A 40 1.89 14.35 -6.40
C ASP A 40 1.89 12.82 -6.18
N GLY A 41 0.73 12.24 -5.86
CA GLY A 41 0.59 10.82 -5.61
C GLY A 41 -0.85 10.32 -5.72
N LEU A 42 -1.05 9.06 -5.33
CA LEU A 42 -2.36 8.39 -5.38
C LEU A 42 -3.16 8.53 -4.07
N GLY A 43 -2.56 9.09 -3.04
CA GLY A 43 -3.21 9.41 -1.77
C GLY A 43 -4.34 10.42 -1.96
N GLY A 44 -5.31 10.42 -1.05
CA GLY A 44 -6.45 11.33 -1.11
C GLY A 44 -6.47 12.40 -0.02
N ALA A 45 -5.33 12.66 0.62
CA ALA A 45 -5.19 13.62 1.72
C ALA A 45 -6.10 13.32 2.93
N ASP A 46 -6.52 12.06 3.09
CA ASP A 46 -7.37 11.59 4.18
C ASP A 46 -6.99 10.16 4.57
N LEU A 47 -7.07 9.84 5.86
CA LEU A 47 -6.71 8.53 6.42
C LEU A 47 -7.46 7.36 5.76
N LEU A 48 -8.70 7.56 5.31
CA LEU A 48 -9.51 6.55 4.63
C LEU A 48 -9.07 6.29 3.19
N THR A 49 -8.24 7.17 2.62
CA THR A 49 -7.81 7.11 1.23
C THR A 49 -6.29 7.03 1.03
N SER A 50 -5.53 7.00 2.14
CA SER A 50 -4.07 6.77 2.19
C SER A 50 -3.77 5.39 2.80
N LYS A 51 -4.08 4.32 2.07
CA LYS A 51 -3.93 2.93 2.53
C LYS A 51 -3.31 2.04 1.46
N LEU A 52 -2.47 1.10 1.88
CA LEU A 52 -1.85 0.11 1.00
C LEU A 52 -2.27 -1.31 1.39
N ALA A 53 -2.51 -2.12 0.36
CA ALA A 53 -2.66 -3.57 0.46
C ALA A 53 -1.60 -4.24 -0.42
N ILE A 54 -0.74 -5.05 0.17
CA ILE A 54 0.23 -5.88 -0.54
C ILE A 54 -0.30 -7.30 -0.56
N LEU A 55 -0.37 -7.89 -1.76
CA LEU A 55 -0.83 -9.24 -1.99
C LEU A 55 0.33 -10.11 -2.48
N ASP A 56 0.51 -11.27 -1.84
CA ASP A 56 1.56 -12.23 -2.16
C ASP A 56 1.00 -13.66 -2.20
N PRO A 57 1.72 -14.63 -2.81
CA PRO A 57 1.40 -16.04 -2.66
C PRO A 57 1.30 -16.44 -1.18
N PRO A 58 0.47 -17.43 -0.83
CA PRO A 58 0.24 -17.80 0.56
C PRO A 58 1.50 -18.40 1.20
N SER A 59 1.81 -17.96 2.42
CA SER A 59 2.85 -18.57 3.27
C SER A 59 2.32 -19.72 4.12
N ARG A 60 1.00 -19.93 4.15
CA ARG A 60 0.31 -20.96 4.93
C ARG A 60 -0.50 -21.89 4.03
N PRO A 61 -0.60 -23.20 4.38
CA PRO A 61 -1.33 -24.18 3.57
C PRO A 61 -2.85 -24.03 3.63
N ASP A 62 -3.39 -23.29 4.59
CA ASP A 62 -4.82 -23.04 4.79
C ASP A 62 -5.27 -21.65 4.31
N ALA A 63 -4.43 -20.95 3.54
CA ALA A 63 -4.72 -19.64 2.98
C ALA A 63 -4.53 -19.64 1.46
N ASP A 64 -5.32 -18.83 0.77
CA ASP A 64 -5.20 -18.64 -0.68
C ASP A 64 -4.16 -17.57 -1.06
N LEU A 65 -3.87 -16.63 -0.14
CA LEU A 65 -2.91 -15.54 -0.34
C LEU A 65 -2.43 -14.96 1.00
N ASP A 66 -1.30 -14.27 0.95
CA ASP A 66 -0.83 -13.41 2.03
C ASP A 66 -1.28 -11.96 1.77
N TYR A 67 -1.80 -11.32 2.81
CA TYR A 67 -2.26 -9.93 2.77
C TYR A 67 -1.53 -9.11 3.84
N THR A 68 -0.77 -8.11 3.40
CA THR A 68 -0.13 -7.12 4.28
C THR A 68 -0.80 -5.76 4.12
N PHE A 69 -1.27 -5.20 5.23
CA PHE A 69 -1.83 -3.85 5.29
C PHE A 69 -0.79 -2.83 5.76
N ALA A 70 -0.80 -1.64 5.16
CA ALA A 70 -0.08 -0.49 5.69
C ALA A 70 -0.94 0.79 5.63
N GLN A 71 -0.86 1.58 6.70
CA GLN A 71 -1.31 2.96 6.72
C GLN A 71 -0.13 3.84 6.28
N VAL A 72 -0.38 4.71 5.30
CA VAL A 72 0.61 5.64 4.74
C VAL A 72 0.26 7.06 5.11
#